data_AF-A0A553JX32-F1
#
_entry.id   AF-A0A553JX32-F1
#
_cell.length_a   1.000
_cell.length_b   1.000
_cell.length_c   1.000
_cell.angle_alpha   90.00
_cell.angle_beta   90.00
_cell.angle_gamma   90.00
#
_symmetry.space_group_name_H-M   'P 1'
#
loop_
_entity.id
_entity.type
_entity.pdbx_description
1 polymer ?
#
loop_
_entity_poly.entity_id
_entity_poly.type
_entity_poly.pdbx_seq_one_letter_code
_entity_poly.pdbx_strand_id
1 'polypeptide(L)'
;MPPLLLPADPSFATDSERVVWEKLRSALRPEDALISNLRLTDTSKDHEADLVLVMPGVGVVVVEVKGAGIAYTDGRWTMQRQGRPEPVDPVGQVRDTRYAIRNYVETDARWAESSRSPVRFAHAVVTPFTSLGLDFDLPDCPRWMIHDKADLAVLAERLAHIPLSFENHRRPPSQEDCEVIVDILTARGTNAVATVMDDADERQFRADRLTQDQGLILGVTRLLRRVEIRGGAGSGKTVLALTQARQLTKGRAGRPSERVALLCYSIGLASYFQREVASWHYKERPAFVGTFEELANLWGIESGSRDDPDFWEQELPLLMAERAAELPPGQRFDSFVVDEAQDFAESWWRPLLAALRDEQEGGLFLYSDENQRLFQRFGRPPVPLVPLVLDHNLRNTRQIAEVFRPLAPLRMRLEGGDGPEVLHVQTTPDEADGVADDQVEALLDEGWEAGHVALLTTGRRHPEQRNRQEMDGQDGYWDSFWDSELVFYGHVLGFKGLERRAVVLCVNEDGTRERFRERIYVGLSRATDRLVIVGDLAAIARAEPDVVKALRARS
;
A
#
# COMPACT_ATOMS: atom_id res chain seq x y z
N MET A 1 -18.44 -39.19 14.53
CA MET A 1 -18.17 -37.74 14.43
C MET A 1 -19.47 -37.07 14.02
N PRO A 2 -19.76 -35.83 14.46
CA PRO A 2 -20.94 -35.11 14.00
C PRO A 2 -20.82 -34.71 12.51
N PRO A 3 -21.92 -34.44 11.80
CA PRO A 3 -21.91 -33.84 10.45
C PRO A 3 -21.22 -32.46 10.46
N LEU A 4 -20.85 -31.96 9.28
CA LEU A 4 -20.36 -30.59 9.12
C LEU A 4 -21.51 -29.59 9.25
N LEU A 5 -21.47 -28.73 10.27
CA LEU A 5 -22.49 -27.72 10.54
C LEU A 5 -22.03 -26.33 10.10
N LEU A 6 -22.86 -25.64 9.30
CA LEU A 6 -22.52 -24.34 8.71
C LEU A 6 -23.66 -23.33 8.90
N PRO A 7 -23.48 -22.29 9.74
CA PRO A 7 -22.38 -22.13 10.71
C PRO A 7 -22.44 -23.20 11.82
N ALA A 8 -21.36 -23.32 12.61
CA ALA A 8 -21.29 -24.29 13.71
C ALA A 8 -22.32 -24.01 14.83
N ASP A 9 -22.69 -22.74 15.02
CA ASP A 9 -23.72 -22.28 15.96
C ASP A 9 -24.67 -21.28 15.25
N PRO A 10 -25.74 -21.78 14.59
CA PRO A 10 -26.64 -20.93 13.82
C PRO A 10 -27.69 -20.20 14.66
N SER A 11 -27.97 -18.95 14.28
CA SER A 11 -29.12 -18.20 14.76
C SER A 11 -30.34 -18.44 13.86
N PHE A 12 -31.48 -18.81 14.44
CA PHE A 12 -32.73 -19.06 13.70
C PHE A 12 -33.74 -17.94 13.90
N ALA A 13 -34.43 -17.56 12.83
CA ALA A 13 -35.49 -16.57 12.87
C ALA A 13 -36.75 -17.13 13.55
N THR A 14 -36.97 -18.46 13.45
CA THR A 14 -38.12 -19.14 14.04
C THR A 14 -37.73 -20.36 14.88
N ASP A 15 -38.56 -20.70 15.87
CA ASP A 15 -38.40 -21.94 16.65
C ASP A 15 -38.58 -23.19 15.77
N SER A 16 -39.31 -23.08 14.66
CA SER A 16 -39.49 -24.17 13.70
C SER A 16 -38.18 -24.57 13.03
N GLU A 17 -37.42 -23.62 12.50
CA GLU A 17 -36.11 -23.89 11.88
C GLU A 17 -35.18 -24.56 12.89
N ARG A 18 -35.13 -24.06 14.14
CA ARG A 18 -34.31 -24.63 15.21
C ARG A 18 -34.65 -26.09 15.51
N VAL A 19 -35.94 -26.41 15.59
CA VAL A 19 -36.39 -27.79 15.84
C VAL A 19 -36.00 -28.71 14.70
N VAL A 20 -36.16 -28.27 13.45
CA VAL A 20 -35.76 -29.06 12.27
C VAL A 20 -34.24 -29.23 12.22
N TRP A 21 -33.47 -28.17 12.47
CA TRP A 21 -32.02 -28.20 12.55
C TRP A 21 -31.52 -29.21 13.58
N GLU A 22 -32.00 -29.15 14.82
CA GLU A 22 -31.55 -30.06 15.89
C GLU A 22 -31.88 -31.52 15.58
N LYS A 23 -33.04 -31.78 14.94
CA LYS A 23 -33.38 -33.13 14.48
C LYS A 23 -32.41 -33.62 13.42
N LEU A 24 -32.14 -32.82 12.39
CA LEU A 24 -31.22 -33.19 11.31
C LEU A 24 -29.77 -33.32 11.81
N ARG A 25 -29.29 -32.38 12.62
CA ARG A 25 -27.97 -32.44 13.28
C ARG A 25 -27.73 -33.75 14.00
N SER A 26 -28.74 -34.28 14.68
CA SER A 26 -28.63 -35.54 15.44
C SER A 26 -28.72 -36.81 14.59
N ALA A 27 -29.28 -36.72 13.38
CA ALA A 27 -29.62 -37.87 12.54
C ALA A 27 -28.73 -38.00 11.28
N LEU A 28 -28.07 -36.93 10.85
CA LEU A 28 -27.18 -36.93 9.69
C LEU A 28 -25.85 -37.64 9.97
N ARG A 29 -25.22 -38.13 8.91
CA ARG A 29 -23.97 -38.89 8.99
C ARG A 29 -22.76 -37.96 9.14
N PRO A 30 -21.62 -38.45 9.65
CA PRO A 30 -20.40 -37.64 9.80
C PRO A 30 -19.94 -36.95 8.50
N GLU A 31 -20.16 -37.59 7.36
CA GLU A 31 -19.78 -37.09 6.03
C GLU A 31 -20.78 -36.10 5.41
N ASP A 32 -21.97 -35.94 6.00
CA ASP A 32 -22.99 -35.02 5.51
C ASP A 32 -22.70 -33.60 6.01
N ALA A 33 -23.11 -32.58 5.24
CA ALA A 33 -23.10 -31.18 5.67
C ALA A 33 -24.52 -30.62 5.77
N LEU A 34 -24.74 -29.79 6.79
CA LEU A 34 -25.98 -29.07 7.03
C LEU A 34 -25.69 -27.56 7.09
N ILE A 35 -26.19 -26.84 6.11
CA ILE A 35 -26.06 -25.38 5.97
C ILE A 35 -27.39 -24.75 6.38
N SER A 36 -27.35 -23.67 7.15
CA SER A 36 -28.56 -22.90 7.51
C SER A 36 -28.46 -21.45 7.04
N ASN A 37 -29.62 -20.84 6.82
CA ASN A 37 -29.77 -19.44 6.40
C ASN A 37 -28.90 -19.07 5.18
N LEU A 38 -28.83 -19.96 4.19
CA LEU A 38 -28.04 -19.72 2.99
C LEU A 38 -28.74 -18.66 2.14
N ARG A 39 -28.01 -17.58 1.82
CA ARG A 39 -28.50 -16.50 0.96
C ARG A 39 -27.70 -16.45 -0.32
N LEU A 40 -28.41 -16.30 -1.43
CA LEU A 40 -27.84 -16.15 -2.76
C LEU A 40 -28.60 -15.06 -3.50
N THR A 41 -27.89 -14.23 -4.25
CA THR A 41 -28.49 -13.22 -5.11
C THR A 41 -28.21 -13.60 -6.55
N ASP A 42 -29.25 -13.68 -7.38
CA ASP A 42 -29.10 -13.75 -8.83
C ASP A 42 -29.47 -12.41 -9.48
N THR A 43 -29.44 -12.33 -10.81
CA THR A 43 -29.75 -11.10 -11.55
C THR A 43 -31.20 -10.63 -11.42
N SER A 44 -32.09 -11.46 -10.85
CA SER A 44 -33.52 -11.20 -10.75
C SER A 44 -34.00 -10.95 -9.32
N LYS A 45 -33.49 -11.68 -8.33
CA LYS A 45 -33.91 -11.59 -6.93
C LYS A 45 -32.90 -12.21 -5.95
N ASP A 46 -33.14 -11.93 -4.67
CA ASP A 46 -32.54 -12.66 -3.57
C ASP A 46 -33.31 -13.97 -3.30
N HIS A 47 -32.56 -15.02 -3.02
CA HIS A 47 -33.04 -16.33 -2.61
C HIS A 47 -32.50 -16.67 -1.24
N GLU A 48 -33.35 -17.19 -0.38
CA GLU A 48 -33.01 -17.66 0.95
C GLU A 48 -33.42 -19.12 1.06
N ALA A 49 -32.50 -19.97 1.52
CA ALA A 49 -32.78 -21.34 1.92
C ALA A 49 -32.64 -21.42 3.45
N ASP A 50 -33.71 -21.83 4.12
CA ASP A 50 -33.67 -22.06 5.57
C ASP A 50 -32.61 -23.11 5.91
N LEU A 51 -32.60 -24.22 5.16
CA LEU A 51 -31.66 -25.32 5.34
C LEU A 51 -31.23 -25.92 3.99
N VAL A 52 -29.96 -26.31 3.88
CA VAL A 52 -29.42 -27.08 2.75
C VAL A 52 -28.63 -28.26 3.27
N LEU A 53 -29.02 -29.47 2.86
CA LEU A 53 -28.31 -30.71 3.16
C LEU A 53 -27.44 -31.05 1.96
N VAL A 54 -26.16 -31.32 2.18
CA VAL A 54 -25.22 -31.78 1.16
C VAL A 54 -24.74 -33.16 1.60
N MET A 55 -25.20 -34.21 0.90
CA MET A 55 -25.05 -35.59 1.35
C MET A 55 -24.31 -36.45 0.30
N PRO A 56 -23.07 -36.90 0.58
CA PRO A 56 -22.31 -37.79 -0.30
C PRO A 56 -23.07 -39.10 -0.59
N GLY A 57 -23.07 -39.52 -1.85
CA GLY A 57 -23.80 -40.70 -2.33
C GLY A 57 -25.31 -40.53 -2.46
N VAL A 58 -25.86 -39.36 -2.09
CA VAL A 58 -27.31 -39.11 -2.01
C VAL A 58 -27.70 -37.93 -2.92
N GLY A 59 -27.30 -36.70 -2.58
CA GLY A 59 -27.69 -35.49 -3.30
C GLY A 59 -27.65 -34.23 -2.42
N VAL A 60 -27.98 -33.09 -3.03
CA VAL A 60 -28.20 -31.83 -2.33
C VAL A 60 -29.70 -31.61 -2.15
N VAL A 61 -30.16 -31.34 -0.92
CA VAL A 61 -31.58 -31.14 -0.62
C VAL A 61 -31.78 -29.77 0.00
N VAL A 62 -32.55 -28.92 -0.67
CA VAL A 62 -32.92 -27.58 -0.19
C VAL A 62 -34.23 -27.68 0.55
N VAL A 63 -34.27 -27.17 1.79
CA VAL A 63 -35.40 -27.37 2.69
C VAL A 63 -35.93 -26.02 3.14
N GLU A 64 -37.23 -25.84 2.94
CA GLU A 64 -38.01 -24.71 3.44
C GLU A 64 -38.81 -25.13 4.66
N VAL A 65 -38.65 -24.42 5.75
CA VAL A 65 -39.28 -24.72 7.04
C VAL A 65 -40.38 -23.69 7.32
N LYS A 66 -41.62 -24.16 7.47
CA LYS A 66 -42.74 -23.28 7.82
C LYS A 66 -43.20 -23.44 9.25
N GLY A 67 -43.43 -22.29 9.88
CA GLY A 67 -43.85 -22.09 11.26
C GLY A 67 -45.16 -22.77 11.67
N ALA A 68 -45.45 -22.75 12.97
CA ALA A 68 -46.80 -23.01 13.46
C ALA A 68 -47.79 -22.00 12.85
N GLY A 69 -48.98 -22.48 12.44
CA GLY A 69 -49.99 -21.66 11.77
C GLY A 69 -49.98 -21.73 10.25
N ILE A 70 -49.11 -22.56 9.66
CA ILE A 70 -49.21 -22.94 8.24
C ILE A 70 -50.42 -23.87 8.04
N ALA A 71 -51.21 -23.59 7.02
CA ALA A 71 -52.37 -24.39 6.61
C ALA A 71 -52.50 -24.40 5.08
N TYR A 72 -53.13 -25.45 4.56
CA TYR A 72 -53.53 -25.52 3.15
C TYR A 72 -55.05 -25.56 3.07
N THR A 73 -55.65 -24.59 2.39
CA THR A 73 -57.12 -24.46 2.30
C THR A 73 -57.48 -23.96 0.91
N ASP A 74 -58.49 -24.58 0.30
CA ASP A 74 -59.00 -24.25 -1.04
C ASP A 74 -57.91 -24.11 -2.11
N GLY A 75 -56.95 -25.03 -2.10
CA GLY A 75 -55.88 -25.09 -3.11
C GLY A 75 -54.73 -24.10 -2.88
N ARG A 76 -54.63 -23.48 -1.68
CA ARG A 76 -53.59 -22.48 -1.38
C ARG A 76 -52.96 -22.67 -0.01
N TRP A 77 -51.67 -22.41 0.07
CA TRP A 77 -50.96 -22.29 1.33
C TRP A 77 -51.25 -20.94 1.98
N THR A 78 -51.53 -20.96 3.28
CA THR A 78 -51.74 -19.79 4.11
C THR A 78 -50.96 -19.90 5.41
N MET A 79 -50.52 -18.77 5.94
CA MET A 79 -49.79 -18.66 7.20
C MET A 79 -50.53 -17.70 8.12
N GLN A 80 -50.80 -18.11 9.36
CA GLN A 80 -51.35 -17.22 10.38
C GLN A 80 -50.32 -16.16 10.79
N ARG A 81 -50.61 -14.89 10.52
CA ARG A 81 -49.79 -13.73 10.91
C ARG A 81 -50.69 -12.68 11.52
N GLN A 82 -50.34 -12.20 12.72
CA GLN A 82 -51.12 -11.21 13.47
C GLN A 82 -52.63 -11.55 13.59
N GLY A 83 -52.96 -12.84 13.72
CA GLY A 83 -54.33 -13.34 13.85
C GLY A 83 -55.14 -13.39 12.54
N ARG A 84 -54.49 -13.26 11.37
CA ARG A 84 -55.14 -13.39 10.06
C ARG A 84 -54.38 -14.39 9.17
N PRO A 85 -55.09 -15.16 8.32
CA PRO A 85 -54.45 -15.99 7.30
C PRO A 85 -53.92 -15.12 6.16
N GLU A 86 -52.62 -15.17 5.91
CA GLU A 86 -51.97 -14.55 4.74
C GLU A 86 -51.56 -15.62 3.73
N PRO A 87 -51.75 -15.42 2.42
CA PRO A 87 -51.25 -16.34 1.39
C PRO A 87 -49.72 -16.43 1.40
N VAL A 88 -49.19 -17.65 1.28
CA VAL A 88 -47.75 -17.92 1.14
C VAL A 88 -47.52 -18.98 0.05
N ASP A 89 -46.29 -19.12 -0.44
CA ASP A 89 -45.94 -20.14 -1.44
C ASP A 89 -44.62 -20.86 -1.07
N PRO A 90 -44.64 -21.76 -0.06
CA PRO A 90 -43.45 -22.48 0.37
C PRO A 90 -42.85 -23.35 -0.73
N VAL A 91 -43.70 -23.92 -1.60
CA VAL A 91 -43.28 -24.81 -2.68
C VAL A 91 -42.56 -24.03 -3.77
N GLY A 92 -43.15 -22.92 -4.22
CA GLY A 92 -42.51 -22.03 -5.19
C GLY A 92 -41.19 -21.47 -4.68
N GLN A 93 -41.16 -21.00 -3.42
CA GLN A 93 -39.94 -20.50 -2.76
C GLN A 93 -38.81 -21.51 -2.81
N VAL A 94 -39.02 -22.71 -2.26
CA VAL A 94 -37.94 -23.72 -2.17
C VAL A 94 -37.52 -24.25 -3.54
N ARG A 95 -38.46 -24.35 -4.49
CA ARG A 95 -38.17 -24.81 -5.86
C ARG A 95 -37.29 -23.82 -6.60
N ASP A 96 -37.61 -22.53 -6.50
CA ASP A 96 -36.83 -21.43 -7.09
C ASP A 96 -35.44 -21.37 -6.45
N THR A 97 -35.37 -21.39 -5.11
CA THR A 97 -34.11 -21.38 -4.37
C THR A 97 -33.22 -22.57 -4.74
N ARG A 98 -33.79 -23.78 -4.91
CA ARG A 98 -33.03 -24.94 -5.41
C ARG A 98 -32.45 -24.70 -6.79
N TYR A 99 -33.22 -24.13 -7.71
CA TYR A 99 -32.70 -23.82 -9.05
C TYR A 99 -31.58 -22.77 -9.00
N ALA A 100 -31.70 -21.76 -8.14
CA ALA A 100 -30.68 -20.75 -7.92
C ALA A 100 -29.39 -21.34 -7.33
N ILE A 101 -29.48 -22.12 -6.25
CA ILE A 101 -28.34 -22.83 -5.63
C ILE A 101 -27.64 -23.72 -6.66
N ARG A 102 -28.40 -24.52 -7.41
CA ARG A 102 -27.84 -25.40 -8.42
C ARG A 102 -27.11 -24.62 -9.51
N ASN A 103 -27.74 -23.56 -10.04
CA ASN A 103 -27.12 -22.74 -11.07
C ASN A 103 -25.83 -22.08 -10.55
N TYR A 104 -25.86 -21.51 -9.34
CA TYR A 104 -24.71 -20.90 -8.70
C TYR A 104 -23.53 -21.88 -8.59
N VAL A 105 -23.77 -23.10 -8.12
CA VAL A 105 -22.77 -24.17 -8.08
C VAL A 105 -22.28 -24.54 -9.48
N GLU A 106 -23.19 -24.80 -10.42
CA GLU A 106 -22.85 -25.30 -11.76
C GLU A 106 -22.08 -24.26 -12.61
N THR A 107 -22.21 -22.95 -12.31
CA THR A 107 -21.51 -21.85 -13.01
C THR A 107 -20.23 -21.37 -12.34
N ASP A 108 -19.96 -21.75 -11.09
CA ASP A 108 -18.70 -21.40 -10.42
C ASP A 108 -17.53 -22.11 -11.10
N ALA A 109 -16.41 -21.41 -11.30
CA ALA A 109 -15.24 -21.93 -12.01
C ALA A 109 -14.72 -23.24 -11.41
N ARG A 110 -14.76 -23.41 -10.07
CA ARG A 110 -14.33 -24.64 -9.37
C ARG A 110 -15.13 -25.87 -9.80
N TRP A 111 -16.37 -25.66 -10.24
CA TRP A 111 -17.22 -26.72 -10.79
C TRP A 111 -17.16 -26.76 -12.32
N ALA A 112 -17.41 -25.64 -12.99
CA ALA A 112 -17.56 -25.54 -14.44
C ALA A 112 -16.30 -25.90 -15.24
N GLU A 113 -15.12 -25.55 -14.71
CA GLU A 113 -13.83 -25.85 -15.35
C GLU A 113 -13.29 -27.23 -14.97
N SER A 114 -13.99 -27.94 -14.06
CA SER A 114 -13.64 -29.30 -13.67
C SER A 114 -14.29 -30.34 -14.59
N SER A 115 -13.80 -31.57 -14.55
CA SER A 115 -14.42 -32.71 -15.26
C SER A 115 -15.68 -33.26 -14.57
N ARG A 116 -16.24 -32.54 -13.59
CA ARG A 116 -17.41 -32.98 -12.81
C ARG A 116 -18.68 -32.89 -13.63
N SER A 117 -19.45 -33.98 -13.67
CA SER A 117 -20.79 -34.00 -14.25
C SER A 117 -21.86 -33.56 -13.25
N PRO A 118 -23.02 -33.03 -13.71
CA PRO A 118 -24.09 -32.56 -12.83
C PRO A 118 -24.60 -33.61 -11.83
N VAL A 119 -24.84 -33.16 -10.60
CA VAL A 119 -25.31 -34.00 -9.49
C VAL A 119 -26.78 -33.74 -9.14
N ARG A 120 -27.33 -34.60 -8.27
CA ARG A 120 -28.74 -34.55 -7.82
C ARG A 120 -29.00 -33.33 -6.92
N PHE A 121 -30.05 -32.58 -7.26
CA PHE A 121 -30.60 -31.49 -6.45
C PHE A 121 -32.10 -31.71 -6.25
N ALA A 122 -32.54 -31.76 -5.00
CA ALA A 122 -33.93 -31.90 -4.61
C ALA A 122 -34.37 -30.74 -3.71
N HIS A 123 -35.67 -30.65 -3.45
CA HIS A 123 -36.22 -29.74 -2.46
C HIS A 123 -37.32 -30.40 -1.64
N ALA A 124 -37.58 -29.87 -0.44
CA ALA A 124 -38.63 -30.32 0.45
C ALA A 124 -39.20 -29.18 1.29
N VAL A 125 -40.46 -29.33 1.71
CA VAL A 125 -41.13 -28.43 2.64
C VAL A 125 -41.36 -29.14 3.97
N VAL A 126 -40.92 -28.54 5.08
CA VAL A 126 -41.05 -29.11 6.43
C VAL A 126 -41.97 -28.24 7.29
N THR A 127 -42.97 -28.85 7.91
CA THR A 127 -43.97 -28.19 8.77
C THR A 127 -43.96 -28.83 10.17
N PRO A 128 -42.97 -28.53 11.02
CA PRO A 128 -42.70 -29.30 12.24
C PRO A 128 -43.82 -29.25 13.30
N PHE A 129 -44.75 -28.29 13.20
CA PHE A 129 -45.84 -28.10 14.16
C PHE A 129 -47.24 -28.29 13.57
N THR A 130 -47.36 -28.64 12.29
CA THR A 130 -48.63 -28.90 11.61
C THR A 130 -48.71 -30.37 11.21
N SER A 131 -49.89 -30.96 11.27
CA SER A 131 -50.17 -32.30 10.72
C SER A 131 -51.10 -32.14 9.52
N LEU A 132 -50.67 -32.58 8.35
CA LEU A 132 -51.40 -32.43 7.09
C LEU A 132 -52.20 -33.69 6.76
N GLY A 133 -51.84 -34.84 7.35
CA GLY A 133 -52.48 -36.13 7.13
C GLY A 133 -51.71 -37.02 6.15
N LEU A 134 -52.05 -38.30 6.13
CA LEU A 134 -51.37 -39.30 5.27
C LEU A 134 -51.75 -39.14 3.79
N ASP A 135 -52.99 -38.70 3.50
CA ASP A 135 -53.52 -38.54 2.15
C ASP A 135 -53.26 -37.15 1.55
N PHE A 136 -52.45 -36.31 2.21
CA PHE A 136 -52.14 -34.96 1.74
C PHE A 136 -51.17 -35.02 0.55
N ASP A 137 -51.64 -34.68 -0.65
CA ASP A 137 -50.83 -34.73 -1.86
C ASP A 137 -51.11 -33.51 -2.74
N LEU A 138 -50.05 -32.91 -3.31
CA LEU A 138 -50.14 -31.75 -4.19
C LEU A 138 -49.53 -32.05 -5.56
N PRO A 139 -50.11 -31.56 -6.68
CA PRO A 139 -49.57 -31.78 -8.02
C PRO A 139 -48.13 -31.26 -8.22
N ASP A 140 -47.78 -30.17 -7.53
CA ASP A 140 -46.49 -29.50 -7.64
C ASP A 140 -45.55 -29.77 -6.46
N CYS A 141 -46.02 -30.49 -5.43
CA CYS A 141 -45.23 -30.94 -4.30
C CYS A 141 -45.88 -32.19 -3.66
N PRO A 142 -45.64 -33.39 -4.23
CA PRO A 142 -46.27 -34.61 -3.73
C PRO A 142 -45.90 -34.92 -2.28
N ARG A 143 -46.67 -35.80 -1.62
CA ARG A 143 -46.50 -36.13 -0.18
C ARG A 143 -45.08 -36.54 0.21
N TRP A 144 -44.30 -37.11 -0.72
CA TRP A 144 -42.91 -37.50 -0.48
C TRP A 144 -41.93 -36.32 -0.42
N MET A 145 -42.32 -35.11 -0.85
CA MET A 145 -41.55 -33.85 -0.74
C MET A 145 -41.97 -33.00 0.46
N ILE A 146 -43.11 -33.31 1.07
CA ILE A 146 -43.66 -32.56 2.21
C ILE A 146 -43.50 -33.40 3.47
N HIS A 147 -42.99 -32.81 4.54
CA HIS A 147 -42.75 -33.49 5.81
C HIS A 147 -43.43 -32.72 6.94
N ASP A 148 -44.37 -33.36 7.61
CA ASP A 148 -45.15 -32.75 8.67
C ASP A 148 -44.66 -33.19 10.05
N LYS A 149 -45.37 -32.79 11.11
CA LYS A 149 -45.01 -33.14 12.49
C LYS A 149 -44.79 -34.66 12.71
N ALA A 150 -45.53 -35.53 12.01
CA ALA A 150 -45.43 -36.97 12.18
C ALA A 150 -44.13 -37.55 11.55
N ASP A 151 -43.57 -36.85 10.57
CA ASP A 151 -42.38 -37.29 9.83
C ASP A 151 -41.05 -36.93 10.54
N LEU A 152 -41.08 -36.06 11.55
CA LEU A 152 -39.86 -35.50 12.17
C LEU A 152 -38.92 -36.55 12.78
N ALA A 153 -39.45 -37.68 13.24
CA ALA A 153 -38.65 -38.75 13.83
C ALA A 153 -37.74 -39.45 12.82
N VAL A 154 -38.11 -39.44 11.54
CA VAL A 154 -37.41 -40.09 10.42
C VAL A 154 -37.05 -39.09 9.31
N LEU A 155 -36.94 -37.80 9.66
CA LEU A 155 -36.82 -36.72 8.68
C LEU A 155 -35.59 -36.85 7.78
N ALA A 156 -34.43 -37.16 8.35
CA ALA A 156 -33.19 -37.31 7.58
C ALA A 156 -33.30 -38.43 6.53
N GLU A 157 -33.89 -39.58 6.90
CA GLU A 157 -34.12 -40.71 5.98
C GLU A 157 -35.07 -40.31 4.85
N ARG A 158 -36.16 -39.59 5.18
CA ARG A 158 -37.13 -39.12 4.20
C ARG A 158 -36.52 -38.11 3.22
N LEU A 159 -35.73 -37.15 3.71
CA LEU A 159 -35.04 -36.17 2.87
C LEU A 159 -34.01 -36.85 1.95
N ALA A 160 -33.27 -37.84 2.46
CA ALA A 160 -32.33 -38.62 1.65
C ALA A 160 -33.04 -39.49 0.60
N HIS A 161 -34.23 -40.01 0.90
CA HIS A 161 -35.01 -40.84 -0.01
C HIS A 161 -35.47 -40.06 -1.26
N ILE A 162 -35.64 -38.73 -1.17
CA ILE A 162 -36.05 -37.90 -2.30
C ILE A 162 -35.10 -38.05 -3.50
N PRO A 163 -33.81 -37.66 -3.40
CA PRO A 163 -32.87 -37.80 -4.50
C PRO A 163 -32.49 -39.25 -4.81
N LEU A 164 -32.68 -40.20 -3.88
CA LEU A 164 -32.38 -41.62 -4.13
C LEU A 164 -33.44 -42.32 -4.99
N SER A 165 -34.71 -41.94 -4.84
CA SER A 165 -35.83 -42.66 -5.44
C SER A 165 -36.49 -41.92 -6.59
N PHE A 166 -36.49 -40.58 -6.57
CA PHE A 166 -37.26 -39.77 -7.52
C PHE A 166 -36.38 -38.91 -8.44
N GLU A 167 -35.16 -38.53 -8.02
CA GLU A 167 -34.26 -37.68 -8.82
C GLU A 167 -33.16 -38.49 -9.55
N ASN A 168 -33.58 -39.47 -10.37
CA ASN A 168 -32.68 -40.49 -10.94
C ASN A 168 -31.96 -40.09 -12.24
N HIS A 169 -32.22 -38.90 -12.78
CA HIS A 169 -31.64 -38.44 -14.05
C HIS A 169 -30.18 -37.98 -13.95
N ARG A 170 -29.69 -37.76 -12.73
CA ARG A 170 -28.32 -37.33 -12.45
C ARG A 170 -27.66 -38.31 -11.49
N ARG A 171 -26.33 -38.34 -11.48
CA ARG A 171 -25.58 -39.17 -10.53
C ARG A 171 -25.62 -38.56 -9.11
N PRO A 172 -25.52 -39.36 -8.05
CA PRO A 172 -25.25 -38.82 -6.72
C PRO A 172 -23.86 -38.15 -6.66
N PRO A 173 -23.68 -37.11 -5.82
CA PRO A 173 -22.38 -36.49 -5.60
C PRO A 173 -21.44 -37.42 -4.83
N SER A 174 -20.14 -37.38 -5.13
CA SER A 174 -19.08 -38.00 -4.33
C SER A 174 -18.77 -37.17 -3.08
N GLN A 175 -17.88 -37.66 -2.20
CA GLN A 175 -17.36 -36.88 -1.08
C GLN A 175 -16.70 -35.58 -1.55
N GLU A 176 -15.84 -35.66 -2.56
CA GLU A 176 -15.13 -34.50 -3.15
C GLU A 176 -16.08 -33.51 -3.82
N ASP A 177 -17.16 -33.99 -4.46
CA ASP A 177 -18.19 -33.09 -5.01
C ASP A 177 -18.86 -32.29 -3.89
N CYS A 178 -19.21 -32.93 -2.78
CA CYS A 178 -19.84 -32.29 -1.64
C CYS A 178 -18.93 -31.24 -0.99
N GLU A 179 -17.63 -31.51 -0.86
CA GLU A 179 -16.65 -30.56 -0.34
C GLU A 179 -16.59 -29.29 -1.21
N VAL A 180 -16.47 -29.45 -2.54
CA VAL A 180 -16.46 -28.31 -3.47
C VAL A 180 -17.78 -27.54 -3.44
N ILE A 181 -18.94 -28.23 -3.37
CA ILE A 181 -20.24 -27.58 -3.24
C ILE A 181 -20.31 -26.74 -1.97
N VAL A 182 -19.85 -27.27 -0.84
CA VAL A 182 -19.80 -26.54 0.43
C VAL A 182 -18.89 -25.31 0.33
N ASP A 183 -17.71 -25.44 -0.27
CA ASP A 183 -16.78 -24.33 -0.46
C ASP A 183 -17.34 -23.24 -1.37
N ILE A 184 -18.09 -23.63 -2.41
CA ILE A 184 -18.80 -22.70 -3.29
C ILE A 184 -19.89 -21.94 -2.53
N LEU A 185 -20.79 -22.67 -1.85
CA LEU A 185 -21.93 -22.07 -1.16
C LEU A 185 -21.54 -21.24 0.06
N THR A 186 -20.37 -21.48 0.65
CA THR A 186 -19.89 -20.74 1.83
C THR A 186 -18.74 -19.76 1.54
N ALA A 187 -18.36 -19.61 0.26
CA ALA A 187 -17.21 -18.82 -0.17
C ALA A 187 -15.89 -19.17 0.57
N ARG A 188 -15.78 -20.40 1.09
CA ARG A 188 -14.52 -20.88 1.66
C ARG A 188 -13.48 -21.03 0.56
N GLY A 189 -12.27 -20.55 0.82
CA GLY A 189 -11.17 -20.49 -0.16
C GLY A 189 -11.10 -19.18 -0.95
N THR A 190 -12.06 -18.27 -0.83
CA THR A 190 -11.97 -16.92 -1.40
C THR A 190 -11.27 -15.99 -0.40
N ASN A 191 -9.97 -15.77 -0.59
CA ASN A 191 -9.19 -14.85 0.24
C ASN A 191 -9.05 -13.50 -0.46
N ALA A 192 -9.43 -12.42 0.22
CA ALA A 192 -9.01 -11.05 -0.12
C ALA A 192 -8.04 -10.60 0.96
N VAL A 193 -6.74 -10.70 0.70
CA VAL A 193 -5.69 -10.22 1.60
C VAL A 193 -5.09 -8.99 0.95
N ALA A 194 -5.00 -7.89 1.71
CA ALA A 194 -4.29 -6.71 1.25
C ALA A 194 -2.83 -7.08 0.94
N THR A 195 -2.35 -6.65 -0.23
CA THR A 195 -0.95 -6.81 -0.60
C THR A 195 -0.09 -5.76 0.10
N VAL A 196 1.23 -5.97 0.16
CA VAL A 196 2.18 -4.96 0.67
C VAL A 196 2.09 -3.63 -0.10
N MET A 197 1.69 -3.72 -1.38
CA MET A 197 1.48 -2.58 -2.26
C MET A 197 0.22 -1.79 -1.91
N ASP A 198 -0.89 -2.45 -1.58
CA ASP A 198 -2.14 -1.79 -1.16
C ASP A 198 -1.91 -0.94 0.11
N ASP A 199 -1.21 -1.51 1.10
CA ASP A 199 -0.87 -0.81 2.34
C ASP A 199 0.09 0.36 2.09
N ALA A 200 1.04 0.22 1.15
CA ALA A 200 1.98 1.28 0.78
C ALA A 200 1.27 2.43 0.02
N ASP A 201 0.32 2.11 -0.86
CA ASP A 201 -0.47 3.11 -1.59
C ASP A 201 -1.32 3.96 -0.64
N GLU A 202 -1.98 3.35 0.36
CA GLU A 202 -2.75 4.09 1.36
C GLU A 202 -1.86 5.07 2.15
N ARG A 203 -0.66 4.63 2.52
CA ARG A 203 0.32 5.46 3.25
C ARG A 203 0.85 6.59 2.39
N GLN A 204 1.17 6.33 1.12
CA GLN A 204 1.60 7.36 0.17
C GLN A 204 0.53 8.46 0.04
N PHE A 205 -0.73 8.07 -0.15
CA PHE A 205 -1.84 9.03 -0.26
C PHE A 205 -1.99 9.90 1.00
N ARG A 206 -1.84 9.29 2.19
CA ARG A 206 -1.86 10.02 3.47
C ARG A 206 -0.68 10.99 3.57
N ALA A 207 0.53 10.55 3.22
CA ALA A 207 1.74 11.37 3.25
C ALA A 207 1.64 12.58 2.30
N ASP A 208 1.11 12.39 1.10
CA ASP A 208 0.92 13.47 0.13
C ASP A 208 -0.08 14.51 0.62
N ARG A 209 -1.19 14.07 1.24
CA ARG A 209 -2.15 14.99 1.88
C ARG A 209 -1.51 15.80 3.01
N LEU A 210 -0.78 15.16 3.92
CA LEU A 210 -0.09 15.87 5.01
C LEU A 210 0.95 16.86 4.49
N THR A 211 1.64 16.50 3.41
CA THR A 211 2.60 17.38 2.76
C THR A 211 1.92 18.59 2.10
N GLN A 212 0.74 18.41 1.51
CA GLN A 212 -0.08 19.52 1.01
C GLN A 212 -0.54 20.46 2.13
N ASP A 213 -0.97 19.91 3.27
CA ASP A 213 -1.33 20.68 4.46
C ASP A 213 -0.12 21.47 4.99
N GLN A 214 1.08 20.89 4.93
CA GLN A 214 2.31 21.59 5.27
C GLN A 214 2.60 22.77 4.35
N GLY A 215 2.14 22.71 3.09
CA GLY A 215 2.20 23.82 2.13
C GLY A 215 1.51 25.11 2.59
N LEU A 216 0.63 25.05 3.60
CA LEU A 216 0.05 26.24 4.25
C LEU A 216 1.13 27.19 4.79
N ILE A 217 2.29 26.67 5.18
CA ILE A 217 3.42 27.48 5.67
C ILE A 217 3.82 28.54 4.65
N LEU A 218 3.81 28.21 3.35
CA LEU A 218 4.20 29.11 2.26
C LEU A 218 3.20 30.26 2.09
N GLY A 219 1.92 30.01 2.40
CA GLY A 219 0.90 31.05 2.40
C GLY A 219 1.08 32.07 3.53
N VAL A 220 1.47 31.60 4.72
CA VAL A 220 1.72 32.45 5.89
C VAL A 220 3.02 33.24 5.71
N THR A 221 4.05 32.63 5.13
CA THR A 221 5.38 33.22 4.98
C THR A 221 5.57 33.97 3.67
N ARG A 222 4.50 34.14 2.87
CA ARG A 222 4.53 34.75 1.53
C ARG A 222 5.16 36.14 1.44
N LEU A 223 5.24 36.90 2.54
CA LEU A 223 5.86 38.23 2.56
C LEU A 223 7.36 38.19 2.85
N LEU A 224 7.86 37.08 3.40
CA LEU A 224 9.28 36.90 3.64
C LEU A 224 10.01 36.62 2.32
N ARG A 225 11.17 37.25 2.13
CA ARG A 225 12.07 37.03 0.98
C ARG A 225 13.31 36.24 1.35
N ARG A 226 13.70 36.23 2.63
CA ARG A 226 14.90 35.58 3.15
C ARG A 226 14.50 34.54 4.20
N VAL A 227 14.35 33.29 3.79
CA VAL A 227 13.81 32.23 4.64
C VAL A 227 14.71 31.01 4.60
N GLU A 228 14.92 30.40 5.75
CA GLU A 228 15.54 29.08 5.88
C GLU A 228 14.54 28.13 6.54
N ILE A 229 14.14 27.07 5.85
CA ILE A 229 13.25 26.02 6.34
C ILE A 229 14.10 24.82 6.75
N ARG A 230 14.16 24.56 8.05
CA ARG A 230 14.93 23.47 8.66
C ARG A 230 14.01 22.34 9.06
N GLY A 231 14.37 21.11 8.73
CA GLY A 231 13.61 19.93 9.13
C GLY A 231 14.40 18.65 8.95
N GLY A 232 14.13 17.65 9.78
CA GLY A 232 14.74 16.33 9.62
C GLY A 232 14.27 15.59 8.36
N ALA A 233 14.76 14.39 8.14
CA ALA A 233 14.28 13.53 7.06
C ALA A 233 12.76 13.29 7.13
N GLY A 234 12.12 13.16 5.96
CA GLY A 234 10.67 12.94 5.84
C GLY A 234 9.78 14.12 6.20
N SER A 235 10.32 15.32 6.42
CA SER A 235 9.54 16.52 6.80
C SER A 235 8.96 17.33 5.63
N GLY A 236 8.98 16.81 4.40
CA GLY A 236 8.36 17.47 3.25
C GLY A 236 9.15 18.65 2.64
N LYS A 237 10.40 18.90 3.07
CA LYS A 237 11.26 20.01 2.57
C LYS A 237 11.32 20.10 1.04
N THR A 238 11.62 19.00 0.38
CA THR A 238 11.78 18.92 -1.08
C THR A 238 10.49 19.26 -1.82
N VAL A 239 9.34 18.77 -1.33
CA VAL A 239 8.03 19.11 -1.89
C VAL A 239 7.69 20.58 -1.65
N LEU A 240 8.03 21.14 -0.49
CA LEU A 240 7.87 22.56 -0.20
C LEU A 240 8.78 23.42 -1.10
N ALA A 241 10.01 23.01 -1.38
CA ALA A 241 10.92 23.70 -2.28
C ALA A 241 10.35 23.77 -3.71
N LEU A 242 9.89 22.63 -4.25
CA LEU A 242 9.18 22.58 -5.54
C LEU A 242 7.94 23.46 -5.55
N THR A 243 7.12 23.38 -4.50
CA THR A 243 5.89 24.17 -4.37
C THR A 243 6.19 25.66 -4.31
N GLN A 244 7.22 26.08 -3.57
CA GLN A 244 7.66 27.47 -3.47
C GLN A 244 8.14 27.97 -4.83
N ALA A 245 8.98 27.20 -5.53
CA ALA A 245 9.47 27.55 -6.86
C ALA A 245 8.30 27.75 -7.84
N ARG A 246 7.35 26.80 -7.89
CA ARG A 246 6.14 26.87 -8.71
C ARG A 246 5.31 28.12 -8.43
N GLN A 247 5.09 28.45 -7.16
CA GLN A 247 4.27 29.60 -6.74
C GLN A 247 4.92 30.94 -7.09
N LEU A 248 6.24 31.07 -6.88
CA LEU A 248 7.00 32.27 -7.24
C LEU A 248 7.01 32.47 -8.76
N THR A 249 7.27 31.41 -9.53
CA THR A 249 7.27 31.49 -11.00
C THR A 249 5.91 31.90 -11.54
N LYS A 250 4.83 31.27 -11.07
CA LYS A 250 3.47 31.57 -11.54
C LYS A 250 3.03 33.00 -11.21
N GLY A 251 3.48 33.51 -10.06
CA GLY A 251 2.87 34.68 -9.41
C GLY A 251 1.53 34.31 -8.77
N ARG A 252 1.39 34.52 -7.46
CA ARG A 252 0.16 34.23 -6.71
C ARG A 252 -0.03 35.23 -5.58
N ALA A 253 -1.28 35.42 -5.14
CA ALA A 253 -1.64 36.18 -3.94
C ALA A 253 -1.09 37.63 -3.92
N GLY A 254 -1.17 38.33 -5.05
CA GLY A 254 -0.72 39.71 -5.18
C GLY A 254 0.77 39.88 -5.52
N ARG A 255 1.51 38.79 -5.76
CA ARG A 255 2.88 38.86 -6.27
C ARG A 255 2.93 38.71 -7.80
N PRO A 256 3.80 39.49 -8.48
CA PRO A 256 4.09 39.26 -9.89
C PRO A 256 4.79 37.90 -10.08
N SER A 257 4.80 37.43 -11.33
CA SER A 257 5.61 36.29 -11.75
C SER A 257 7.10 36.62 -11.60
N GLU A 258 7.87 35.69 -11.06
CA GLU A 258 9.30 35.83 -10.80
C GLU A 258 10.13 34.90 -11.68
N ARG A 259 11.30 35.36 -12.11
CA ARG A 259 12.31 34.51 -12.74
C ARG A 259 13.05 33.72 -11.66
N VAL A 260 12.70 32.45 -11.48
CA VAL A 260 13.19 31.60 -10.37
C VAL A 260 14.28 30.62 -10.84
N ALA A 261 15.30 30.43 -10.01
CA ALA A 261 16.21 29.28 -10.07
C ALA A 261 15.90 28.32 -8.91
N LEU A 262 15.64 27.05 -9.23
CA LEU A 262 15.56 25.95 -8.27
C LEU A 262 16.87 25.17 -8.31
N LEU A 263 17.60 25.14 -7.20
CA LEU A 263 18.91 24.50 -7.08
C LEU A 263 18.90 23.38 -6.06
N CYS A 264 19.78 22.40 -6.28
CA CYS A 264 20.14 21.40 -5.29
C CYS A 264 21.60 20.97 -5.45
N TYR A 265 22.09 20.15 -4.52
CA TYR A 265 23.45 19.62 -4.59
C TYR A 265 23.56 18.34 -5.43
N SER A 266 22.66 17.36 -5.25
CA SER A 266 22.81 16.04 -5.87
C SER A 266 22.23 15.98 -7.29
N ILE A 267 22.91 15.23 -8.17
CA ILE A 267 22.46 14.99 -9.56
C ILE A 267 21.12 14.25 -9.55
N GLY A 268 20.94 13.28 -8.65
CA GLY A 268 19.69 12.53 -8.51
C GLY A 268 18.50 13.44 -8.18
N LEU A 269 18.67 14.38 -7.24
CA LEU A 269 17.63 15.34 -6.88
C LEU A 269 17.37 16.35 -8.01
N ALA A 270 18.41 16.77 -8.74
CA ALA A 270 18.25 17.64 -9.91
C ALA A 270 17.45 16.95 -11.02
N SER A 271 17.77 15.68 -11.32
CA SER A 271 17.02 14.84 -12.26
C SER A 271 15.56 14.71 -11.86
N TYR A 272 15.27 14.48 -10.57
CA TYR A 272 13.91 14.47 -10.03
C TYR A 272 13.20 15.81 -10.27
N PHE A 273 13.82 16.93 -9.89
CA PHE A 273 13.23 18.25 -10.10
C PHE A 273 12.95 18.55 -11.57
N GLN A 274 13.87 18.21 -12.47
CA GLN A 274 13.71 18.43 -13.91
C GLN A 274 12.52 17.63 -14.46
N ARG A 275 12.37 16.35 -14.07
CA ARG A 275 11.23 15.50 -14.46
C ARG A 275 9.90 16.02 -13.91
N GLU A 276 9.86 16.39 -12.62
CA GLU A 276 8.67 16.97 -12.00
C GLU A 276 8.23 18.26 -12.70
N VAL A 277 9.18 19.20 -12.90
CA VAL A 277 8.92 20.49 -13.53
C VAL A 277 8.52 20.34 -15.00
N ALA A 278 9.03 19.33 -15.71
CA ALA A 278 8.64 19.03 -17.09
C ALA A 278 7.13 18.72 -17.23
N SER A 279 6.49 18.19 -16.18
CA SER A 279 5.04 17.94 -16.16
C SER A 279 4.20 19.22 -15.96
N TRP A 280 4.80 20.30 -15.47
CA TRP A 280 4.06 21.52 -15.13
C TRP A 280 3.68 22.34 -16.36
N HIS A 281 2.67 23.19 -16.22
CA HIS A 281 2.33 24.17 -17.25
C HIS A 281 3.49 25.16 -17.45
N TYR A 282 3.79 25.56 -18.69
CA TYR A 282 5.00 26.34 -19.02
C TYR A 282 5.18 27.65 -18.21
N LYS A 283 4.08 28.30 -17.81
CA LYS A 283 4.09 29.52 -16.95
C LYS A 283 4.42 29.25 -15.48
N GLU A 284 4.51 28.00 -15.07
CA GLU A 284 4.78 27.57 -13.70
C GLU A 284 6.19 26.98 -13.57
N ARG A 285 6.89 26.79 -14.71
CA ARG A 285 8.23 26.20 -14.76
C ARG A 285 9.29 27.24 -14.40
N PRO A 286 10.12 27.01 -13.37
CA PRO A 286 11.26 27.86 -13.07
C PRO A 286 12.14 28.09 -14.29
N ALA A 287 12.82 29.23 -14.33
CA ALA A 287 13.69 29.58 -15.44
C ALA A 287 15.02 28.82 -15.42
N PHE A 288 15.34 28.18 -14.29
CA PHE A 288 16.43 27.21 -14.16
C PHE A 288 16.08 26.16 -13.10
N VAL A 289 16.44 24.90 -13.35
CA VAL A 289 16.32 23.78 -12.43
C VAL A 289 17.56 22.90 -12.60
N GLY A 290 18.36 22.74 -11.55
CA GLY A 290 19.59 21.96 -11.67
C GLY A 290 20.55 22.08 -10.50
N THR A 291 21.77 21.58 -10.68
CA THR A 291 22.87 21.71 -9.73
C THR A 291 23.57 23.06 -9.82
N PHE A 292 24.45 23.35 -8.87
CA PHE A 292 25.33 24.52 -8.91
C PHE A 292 26.27 24.50 -10.14
N GLU A 293 26.78 23.32 -10.49
CA GLU A 293 27.61 23.08 -11.68
C GLU A 293 26.83 23.34 -12.97
N GLU A 294 25.60 22.82 -13.09
CA GLU A 294 24.75 23.05 -14.26
C GLU A 294 24.41 24.54 -14.45
N LEU A 295 24.27 25.30 -13.35
CA LEU A 295 24.09 26.74 -13.41
C LEU A 295 25.36 27.45 -13.93
N ALA A 296 26.54 26.99 -13.54
CA ALA A 296 27.81 27.50 -14.07
C ALA A 296 27.94 27.24 -15.58
N ASN A 297 27.56 26.03 -16.01
CA ASN A 297 27.55 25.64 -17.42
C ASN A 297 26.59 26.52 -18.23
N LEU A 298 25.42 26.86 -17.67
CA LEU A 298 24.48 27.83 -18.29
C LEU A 298 25.13 29.21 -18.51
N TRP A 299 26.06 29.61 -17.63
CA TRP A 299 26.82 30.87 -17.74
C TRP A 299 28.10 30.74 -18.58
N GLY A 300 28.30 29.60 -19.24
CA GLY A 300 29.43 29.34 -20.13
C GLY A 300 30.76 29.15 -19.39
N ILE A 301 30.71 28.62 -18.17
CA ILE A 301 31.88 28.16 -17.42
C ILE A 301 31.96 26.65 -17.60
N GLU A 302 33.12 26.15 -18.03
CA GLU A 302 33.32 24.71 -18.24
C GLU A 302 33.44 23.97 -16.90
N SER A 303 32.94 22.74 -16.86
CA SER A 303 33.02 21.89 -15.68
C SER A 303 34.44 21.36 -15.46
N GLY A 304 34.87 21.31 -14.20
CA GLY A 304 36.16 20.74 -13.80
C GLY A 304 36.11 19.23 -13.61
N SER A 305 37.26 18.64 -13.27
CA SER A 305 37.32 17.24 -12.85
C SER A 305 36.62 17.05 -11.50
N ARG A 306 35.90 15.95 -11.32
CA ARG A 306 35.23 15.63 -10.03
C ARG A 306 36.20 15.45 -8.86
N ASP A 307 37.45 15.10 -9.17
CA ASP A 307 38.51 14.87 -8.18
C ASP A 307 39.36 16.13 -7.90
N ASP A 308 38.93 17.30 -8.39
CA ASP A 308 39.62 18.58 -8.22
C ASP A 308 38.91 19.48 -7.17
N PRO A 309 39.21 19.33 -5.87
CA PRO A 309 38.56 20.11 -4.83
C PRO A 309 38.87 21.61 -4.94
N ASP A 310 40.04 22.00 -5.44
CA ASP A 310 40.42 23.41 -5.57
C ASP A 310 39.54 24.11 -6.61
N PHE A 311 39.25 23.43 -7.73
CA PHE A 311 38.29 23.92 -8.70
C PHE A 311 36.91 24.15 -8.09
N TRP A 312 36.35 23.14 -7.39
CA TRP A 312 34.98 23.21 -6.85
C TRP A 312 34.82 24.21 -5.70
N GLU A 313 35.85 24.37 -4.86
CA GLU A 313 35.75 25.19 -3.64
C GLU A 313 36.21 26.64 -3.84
N GLN A 314 37.13 26.88 -4.77
CA GLN A 314 37.77 28.18 -4.96
C GLN A 314 37.56 28.76 -6.37
N GLU A 315 37.91 28.03 -7.42
CA GLU A 315 37.92 28.59 -8.78
C GLU A 315 36.52 28.79 -9.35
N LEU A 316 35.69 27.75 -9.34
CA LEU A 316 34.33 27.78 -9.88
C LEU A 316 33.47 28.88 -9.25
N PRO A 317 33.41 29.04 -7.90
CA PRO A 317 32.60 30.09 -7.30
C PRO A 317 33.11 31.50 -7.63
N LEU A 318 34.42 31.67 -7.83
CA LEU A 318 35.03 32.95 -8.22
C LEU A 318 34.68 33.30 -9.67
N LEU A 319 34.86 32.38 -10.61
CA LEU A 319 34.48 32.56 -12.01
C LEU A 319 32.98 32.82 -12.15
N MET A 320 32.15 32.10 -11.39
CA MET A 320 30.71 32.33 -11.36
C MET A 320 30.36 33.71 -10.81
N ALA A 321 31.09 34.22 -9.81
CA ALA A 321 30.81 35.54 -9.23
C ALA A 321 31.17 36.67 -10.22
N GLU A 322 32.27 36.53 -10.96
CA GLU A 322 32.65 37.44 -12.05
C GLU A 322 31.60 37.44 -13.16
N ARG A 323 31.16 36.26 -13.61
CA ARG A 323 30.10 36.15 -14.64
C ARG A 323 28.75 36.68 -14.15
N ALA A 324 28.38 36.40 -12.91
CA ALA A 324 27.13 36.89 -12.32
C ALA A 324 27.05 38.43 -12.30
N ALA A 325 28.18 39.11 -12.04
CA ALA A 325 28.24 40.58 -12.07
C ALA A 325 27.97 41.17 -13.46
N GLU A 326 28.32 40.45 -14.52
CA GLU A 326 28.16 40.87 -15.91
C GLU A 326 26.83 40.42 -16.55
N LEU A 327 26.01 39.62 -15.83
CA LEU A 327 24.75 39.12 -16.37
C LEU A 327 23.81 40.29 -16.75
N PRO A 328 23.26 40.29 -17.98
CA PRO A 328 22.29 41.30 -18.38
C PRO A 328 21.00 41.18 -17.54
N PRO A 329 20.23 42.26 -17.37
CA PRO A 329 19.04 42.26 -16.49
C PRO A 329 18.02 41.14 -16.77
N GLY A 330 17.90 40.69 -18.03
CA GLY A 330 17.00 39.60 -18.43
C GLY A 330 17.48 38.18 -18.07
N GLN A 331 18.75 38.03 -17.71
CA GLN A 331 19.34 36.75 -17.29
C GLN A 331 19.49 36.64 -15.76
N ARG A 332 19.36 37.74 -15.03
CA ARG A 332 19.32 37.77 -13.55
C ARG A 332 18.02 37.18 -13.00
N PHE A 333 18.10 36.57 -11.82
CA PHE A 333 16.98 35.92 -11.16
C PHE A 333 16.30 36.86 -10.16
N ASP A 334 14.99 36.71 -10.00
CA ASP A 334 14.22 37.40 -8.95
C ASP A 334 14.33 36.64 -7.61
N SER A 335 14.43 35.31 -7.67
CA SER A 335 14.52 34.42 -6.51
C SER A 335 15.35 33.17 -6.76
N PHE A 336 16.10 32.75 -5.75
CA PHE A 336 16.69 31.41 -5.64
C PHE A 336 15.93 30.58 -4.60
N VAL A 337 15.58 29.36 -4.99
CA VAL A 337 15.10 28.30 -4.11
C VAL A 337 16.18 27.22 -4.10
N VAL A 338 16.70 26.88 -2.92
CA VAL A 338 17.80 25.92 -2.79
C VAL A 338 17.38 24.81 -1.83
N ASP A 339 17.31 23.59 -2.33
CA ASP A 339 17.13 22.38 -1.52
C ASP A 339 18.49 21.74 -1.18
N GLU A 340 18.55 21.03 -0.06
CA GLU A 340 19.79 20.49 0.53
C GLU A 340 20.88 21.58 0.71
N ALA A 341 20.46 22.78 1.10
CA ALA A 341 21.32 23.97 1.19
C ALA A 341 22.51 23.81 2.16
N GLN A 342 22.45 22.87 3.10
CA GLN A 342 23.56 22.55 4.00
C GLN A 342 24.79 21.98 3.30
N ASP A 343 24.68 21.52 2.05
CA ASP A 343 25.81 20.99 1.28
C ASP A 343 26.55 22.06 0.47
N PHE A 344 26.03 23.29 0.41
CA PHE A 344 26.67 24.40 -0.29
C PHE A 344 27.83 24.98 0.52
N ALA A 345 28.93 25.30 -0.16
CA ALA A 345 30.06 25.99 0.43
C ALA A 345 29.74 27.48 0.68
N GLU A 346 30.46 28.10 1.61
CA GLU A 346 30.30 29.54 1.86
C GLU A 346 30.55 30.36 0.59
N SER A 347 31.60 30.01 -0.16
CA SER A 347 31.99 30.65 -1.41
C SER A 347 30.90 30.58 -2.48
N TRP A 348 30.02 29.57 -2.44
CA TRP A 348 28.98 29.34 -3.44
C TRP A 348 27.82 30.33 -3.32
N TRP A 349 27.62 30.95 -2.15
CA TRP A 349 26.53 31.92 -1.97
C TRP A 349 26.78 33.25 -2.68
N ARG A 350 28.05 33.66 -2.81
CA ARG A 350 28.43 34.92 -3.45
C ARG A 350 27.95 35.03 -4.91
N PRO A 351 28.20 34.07 -5.82
CA PRO A 351 27.67 34.15 -7.17
C PRO A 351 26.14 34.13 -7.24
N LEU A 352 25.46 33.38 -6.37
CA LEU A 352 24.00 33.36 -6.34
C LEU A 352 23.42 34.72 -5.95
N LEU A 353 24.00 35.37 -4.94
CA LEU A 353 23.59 36.73 -4.54
C LEU A 353 23.86 37.74 -5.67
N ALA A 354 25.04 37.71 -6.29
CA ALA A 354 25.39 38.61 -7.39
C ALA A 354 24.48 38.44 -8.64
N ALA A 355 23.92 37.24 -8.82
CA ALA A 355 22.99 36.92 -9.92
C ALA A 355 21.53 37.31 -9.63
N LEU A 356 21.22 37.83 -8.44
CA LEU A 356 19.92 38.41 -8.15
C LEU A 356 19.72 39.72 -8.95
N ARG A 357 18.48 39.98 -9.33
CA ARG A 357 18.07 41.27 -9.92
C ARG A 357 18.19 42.40 -8.89
N ASP A 358 17.89 42.10 -7.63
CA ASP A 358 18.04 42.98 -6.48
C ASP A 358 18.71 42.19 -5.35
N GLU A 359 19.92 42.58 -4.96
CA GLU A 359 20.69 41.89 -3.91
C GLU A 359 20.09 42.06 -2.51
N GLN A 360 19.27 43.10 -2.29
CA GLN A 360 18.64 43.37 -0.99
C GLN A 360 17.29 42.66 -0.91
N GLU A 361 16.40 42.90 -1.88
CA GLU A 361 15.00 42.44 -1.88
C GLU A 361 14.77 41.12 -2.64
N GLY A 362 15.79 40.61 -3.34
CA GLY A 362 15.76 39.33 -4.04
C GLY A 362 15.44 38.15 -3.11
N GLY A 363 14.71 37.17 -3.63
CA GLY A 363 14.29 36.02 -2.84
C GLY A 363 15.42 35.00 -2.66
N LEU A 364 15.58 34.53 -1.43
CA LEU A 364 16.48 33.42 -1.09
C LEU A 364 15.75 32.51 -0.10
N PHE A 365 15.34 31.35 -0.59
CA PHE A 365 14.56 30.35 0.14
C PHE A 365 15.39 29.08 0.24
N LEU A 366 15.87 28.78 1.44
CA LEU A 366 16.75 27.64 1.69
C LEU A 366 16.00 26.54 2.42
N TYR A 367 16.23 25.29 2.03
CA TYR A 367 15.72 24.11 2.70
C TYR A 367 16.90 23.26 3.15
N SER A 368 16.97 22.94 4.44
CA SER A 368 18.15 22.30 5.02
C SER A 368 17.85 21.26 6.09
N ASP A 369 18.73 20.27 6.17
CA ASP A 369 18.82 19.29 7.26
C ASP A 369 20.29 19.22 7.74
N GLU A 370 20.59 19.87 8.87
CA GLU A 370 21.96 20.01 9.38
C GLU A 370 22.65 18.66 9.65
N ASN A 371 21.91 17.59 9.95
CA ASN A 371 22.49 16.28 10.23
C ASN A 371 22.70 15.40 8.99
N GLN A 372 22.22 15.82 7.82
CA GLN A 372 22.52 15.15 6.54
C GLN A 372 23.72 15.78 5.81
N ARG A 373 24.48 16.67 6.44
CA ARG A 373 25.53 17.46 5.77
C ARG A 373 26.61 16.57 5.14
N LEU A 374 26.89 16.79 3.85
CA LEU A 374 27.87 16.02 3.10
C LEU A 374 29.30 16.49 3.31
N PHE A 375 29.55 17.77 3.61
CA PHE A 375 30.88 18.39 3.72
C PHE A 375 31.08 19.17 5.02
N GLN A 376 32.32 19.34 5.51
CA GLN A 376 32.61 20.26 6.62
C GLN A 376 32.57 21.74 6.18
N ARG A 377 31.52 22.11 5.45
CA ARG A 377 31.29 23.48 4.96
C ARG A 377 30.37 24.18 5.95
N PHE A 378 30.86 25.21 6.64
CA PHE A 378 30.04 26.10 7.47
C PHE A 378 29.46 27.24 6.62
N GLY A 379 28.95 26.90 5.43
CA GLY A 379 28.43 27.88 4.50
C GLY A 379 27.04 28.34 4.91
N ARG A 380 26.93 29.56 5.42
CA ARG A 380 25.66 30.30 5.44
C ARG A 380 25.79 31.46 4.45
N PRO A 381 24.73 31.81 3.72
CA PRO A 381 24.81 32.99 2.89
C PRO A 381 25.08 34.22 3.78
N PRO A 382 25.85 35.22 3.30
CA PRO A 382 26.22 36.41 4.08
C PRO A 382 25.04 37.40 4.20
N VAL A 383 23.82 36.91 4.42
CA VAL A 383 22.59 37.68 4.61
C VAL A 383 21.76 37.06 5.74
N PRO A 384 21.00 37.87 6.51
CA PRO A 384 20.13 37.34 7.54
C PRO A 384 18.96 36.55 6.92
N LEU A 385 18.68 35.37 7.46
CA LEU A 385 17.56 34.52 7.08
C LEU A 385 16.59 34.38 8.26
N VAL A 386 15.29 34.29 7.98
CA VAL A 386 14.28 33.92 8.97
C VAL A 386 14.20 32.39 9.06
N PRO A 387 14.58 31.77 10.20
CA PRO A 387 14.51 30.32 10.34
C PRO A 387 13.07 29.87 10.65
N LEU A 388 12.60 28.86 9.93
CA LEU A 388 11.34 28.16 10.17
C LEU A 388 11.65 26.68 10.37
N VAL A 389 11.00 26.04 11.35
CA VAL A 389 11.29 24.66 11.72
C VAL A 389 10.11 23.76 11.36
N LEU A 390 10.40 22.67 10.67
CA LEU A 390 9.49 21.55 10.42
C LEU A 390 9.85 20.41 11.38
N ASP A 391 8.96 20.14 12.33
CA ASP A 391 9.13 19.17 13.41
C ASP A 391 8.27 17.91 13.22
N HIS A 392 7.71 17.68 12.02
CA HIS A 392 6.91 16.50 11.70
C HIS A 392 7.63 15.65 10.65
N ASN A 393 7.65 14.33 10.84
CA ASN A 393 8.02 13.34 9.83
C ASN A 393 6.73 12.78 9.22
N LEU A 394 6.54 12.99 7.92
CA LEU A 394 5.32 12.68 7.20
C LEU A 394 5.47 11.50 6.23
N ARG A 395 6.71 11.07 5.95
CA ARG A 395 7.03 10.11 4.86
C ARG A 395 7.36 8.71 5.36
N ASN A 396 8.09 8.57 6.46
CA ASN A 396 8.56 7.27 6.91
C ASN A 396 7.54 6.66 7.87
N THR A 397 7.34 5.34 7.82
CA THR A 397 6.61 4.63 8.87
C THR A 397 7.21 4.92 10.24
N ARG A 398 6.40 4.83 11.29
CA ARG A 398 6.83 5.07 12.66
C ARG A 398 8.00 4.16 13.05
N GLN A 399 7.97 2.91 12.63
CA GLN A 399 8.98 1.87 12.85
C GLN A 399 10.33 2.31 12.28
N ILE A 400 10.35 2.80 11.02
CA ILE A 400 11.57 3.30 10.38
C ILE A 400 12.05 4.59 11.05
N ALA A 401 11.14 5.54 11.26
CA ALA A 401 11.49 6.84 11.82
C ALA A 401 12.04 6.75 13.25
N GLU A 402 11.56 5.82 14.05
CA GLU A 402 12.10 5.56 15.38
C GLU A 402 13.55 5.08 15.38
N VAL A 403 13.95 4.29 14.37
CA VAL A 403 15.33 3.79 14.24
C VAL A 403 16.30 4.94 14.00
N PHE A 404 15.98 5.87 13.08
CA PHE A 404 16.87 7.00 12.79
C PHE A 404 16.65 8.24 13.68
N ARG A 405 15.60 8.27 14.51
CA ARG A 405 15.29 9.42 15.38
C ARG A 405 16.49 9.90 16.23
N PRO A 406 17.34 9.03 16.80
CA PRO A 406 18.52 9.46 17.56
C PRO A 406 19.54 10.26 16.74
N LEU A 407 19.53 10.09 15.41
CA LEU A 407 20.40 10.78 14.46
C LEU A 407 19.81 12.09 13.94
N ALA A 408 18.53 12.37 14.19
CA ALA A 408 17.85 13.55 13.65
C ALA A 408 18.31 14.85 14.34
N PRO A 409 18.31 16.00 13.63
CA PRO A 409 18.80 17.28 14.18
C PRO A 409 17.87 17.85 15.26
N LEU A 410 16.60 17.45 15.23
CA LEU A 410 15.53 17.97 16.05
C LEU A 410 14.60 16.82 16.45
N ARG A 411 13.87 16.97 17.56
CA ARG A 411 12.80 16.04 17.91
C ARG A 411 11.67 16.16 16.90
N MET A 412 11.32 15.04 16.27
CA MET A 412 10.24 14.97 15.29
C MET A 412 9.02 14.25 15.86
N ARG A 413 7.83 14.72 15.50
CA ARG A 413 6.56 14.00 15.63
C ARG A 413 6.41 13.06 14.43
N LEU A 414 6.05 11.81 14.69
CA LEU A 414 6.01 10.77 13.66
C LEU A 414 4.57 10.59 13.17
N GLU A 415 4.30 11.01 11.94
CA GLU A 415 2.96 11.02 11.34
C GLU A 415 2.86 10.21 10.03
N GLY A 416 3.94 9.55 9.60
CA GLY A 416 3.94 8.66 8.41
C GLY A 416 3.19 7.33 8.58
N GLY A 417 2.43 7.16 9.67
CA GLY A 417 1.63 5.96 9.93
C GLY A 417 2.42 4.79 10.49
N ASP A 418 1.75 3.65 10.62
CA ASP A 418 2.34 2.37 11.03
C ASP A 418 2.72 1.55 9.80
N GLY A 419 3.79 0.77 9.92
CA GLY A 419 4.23 -0.19 8.92
C GLY A 419 5.01 -1.36 9.55
N PRO A 420 5.66 -2.19 8.72
CA PRO A 420 6.42 -3.33 9.20
C PRO A 420 7.63 -2.90 10.04
N GLU A 421 8.06 -3.76 10.97
CA GLU A 421 9.29 -3.55 11.72
C GLU A 421 10.51 -3.53 10.78
N VAL A 422 11.53 -2.79 11.18
CA VAL A 422 12.80 -2.71 10.45
C VAL A 422 13.54 -4.04 10.64
N LEU A 423 13.84 -4.72 9.53
CA LEU A 423 14.62 -5.95 9.56
C LEU A 423 16.12 -5.61 9.63
N HIS A 424 16.84 -6.23 10.56
CA HIS A 424 18.30 -6.17 10.60
C HIS A 424 18.90 -7.56 10.32
N VAL A 425 19.87 -7.62 9.41
CA VAL A 425 20.63 -8.82 9.06
C VAL A 425 22.09 -8.59 9.42
N GLN A 426 22.56 -9.29 10.46
CA GLN A 426 23.95 -9.23 10.90
C GLN A 426 24.87 -9.89 9.87
N THR A 427 25.89 -9.17 9.40
CA THR A 427 26.91 -9.68 8.48
C THR A 427 28.21 -8.89 8.60
N THR A 428 29.28 -9.39 7.97
CA THR A 428 30.58 -8.71 7.89
C THR A 428 30.61 -7.71 6.71
N PRO A 429 31.46 -6.67 6.73
CA PRO A 429 31.59 -5.73 5.60
C PRO A 429 31.98 -6.37 4.25
N ASP A 430 32.61 -7.54 4.27
CA ASP A 430 33.04 -8.24 3.06
C ASP A 430 31.89 -9.04 2.43
N GLU A 431 31.00 -9.60 3.25
CA GLU A 431 29.83 -10.37 2.81
C GLU A 431 28.59 -9.50 2.59
N ALA A 432 28.61 -8.24 3.06
CA ALA A 432 27.45 -7.35 3.09
C ALA A 432 26.80 -7.12 1.73
N ASP A 433 27.57 -7.01 0.65
CA ASP A 433 27.03 -6.78 -0.70
C ASP A 433 26.16 -7.98 -1.14
N GLY A 434 26.67 -9.20 -1.02
CA GLY A 434 25.92 -10.41 -1.40
C GLY A 434 24.68 -10.65 -0.54
N VAL A 435 24.79 -10.46 0.78
CA VAL A 435 23.62 -10.55 1.67
C VAL A 435 22.58 -9.49 1.34
N ALA A 436 22.99 -8.29 0.91
CA ALA A 436 22.07 -7.25 0.50
C ALA A 436 21.33 -7.58 -0.80
N ASP A 437 22.00 -8.23 -1.76
CA ASP A 437 21.36 -8.75 -2.97
C ASP A 437 20.30 -9.81 -2.62
N ASP A 438 20.59 -10.74 -1.72
CA ASP A 438 19.61 -11.74 -1.24
C ASP A 438 18.37 -11.07 -0.60
N GLN A 439 18.56 -9.95 0.11
CA GLN A 439 17.45 -9.19 0.69
C GLN A 439 16.64 -8.41 -0.34
N VAL A 440 17.22 -8.04 -1.49
CA VAL A 440 16.45 -7.48 -2.61
C VAL A 440 15.53 -8.55 -3.17
N GLU A 441 16.03 -9.77 -3.42
CA GLU A 441 15.21 -10.90 -3.89
C GLU A 441 14.06 -11.20 -2.92
N ALA A 442 14.35 -11.22 -1.61
CA ALA A 442 13.33 -11.42 -0.59
C ALA A 442 12.22 -10.36 -0.62
N LEU A 443 12.54 -9.09 -0.91
CA LEU A 443 11.53 -8.03 -1.06
C LEU A 443 10.65 -8.23 -2.30
N LEU A 444 11.24 -8.69 -3.42
CA LEU A 444 10.46 -9.01 -4.62
C LEU A 444 9.50 -10.18 -4.35
N ASP A 445 9.96 -11.21 -3.62
CA ASP A 445 9.14 -12.34 -3.18
C ASP A 445 8.04 -11.94 -2.18
N GLU A 446 8.28 -10.92 -1.33
CA GLU A 446 7.27 -10.30 -0.47
C GLU A 446 6.16 -9.57 -1.28
N GLY A 447 6.38 -9.32 -2.58
CA GLY A 447 5.44 -8.69 -3.49
C GLY A 447 5.73 -7.21 -3.77
N TRP A 448 6.92 -6.71 -3.43
CA TRP A 448 7.34 -5.36 -3.83
C TRP A 448 7.70 -5.32 -5.32
N GLU A 449 7.21 -4.30 -6.03
CA GLU A 449 7.61 -4.06 -7.43
C GLU A 449 9.05 -3.54 -7.50
N ALA A 450 9.80 -3.93 -8.54
CA ALA A 450 11.21 -3.60 -8.70
C ALA A 450 11.48 -2.08 -8.65
N GLY A 451 10.68 -1.29 -9.35
CA GLY A 451 10.74 0.18 -9.34
C GLY A 451 10.44 0.83 -7.99
N HIS A 452 10.00 0.07 -6.99
CA HIS A 452 9.78 0.55 -5.62
C HIS A 452 10.89 0.15 -4.64
N VAL A 453 11.89 -0.61 -5.11
CA VAL A 453 13.03 -1.09 -4.30
C VAL A 453 14.31 -0.32 -4.65
N ALA A 454 15.13 -0.04 -3.64
CA ALA A 454 16.51 0.39 -3.83
C ALA A 454 17.48 -0.34 -2.88
N LEU A 455 18.68 -0.64 -3.37
CA LEU A 455 19.82 -1.08 -2.56
C LEU A 455 20.83 0.07 -2.46
N LEU A 456 21.11 0.52 -1.24
CA LEU A 456 22.00 1.63 -0.96
C LEU A 456 23.20 1.19 -0.14
N THR A 457 24.42 1.41 -0.64
CA THR A 457 25.66 1.14 0.11
C THR A 457 26.18 2.37 0.85
N THR A 458 26.78 2.17 2.03
CA THR A 458 27.41 3.27 2.79
C THR A 458 28.89 3.46 2.50
N GLY A 459 29.63 2.39 2.19
CA GLY A 459 31.08 2.43 2.04
C GLY A 459 31.51 2.49 0.59
N ARG A 460 31.74 1.32 -0.02
CA ARG A 460 32.11 1.20 -1.44
C ARG A 460 30.83 1.17 -2.29
N ARG A 461 30.89 1.73 -3.52
CA ARG A 461 29.81 1.60 -4.49
C ARG A 461 29.55 0.13 -4.81
N HIS A 462 28.28 -0.24 -4.91
CA HIS A 462 27.90 -1.59 -5.32
C HIS A 462 28.47 -1.92 -6.71
N PRO A 463 28.89 -3.17 -6.99
CA PRO A 463 29.33 -3.58 -8.32
C PRO A 463 28.33 -3.20 -9.43
N GLU A 464 27.04 -3.44 -9.18
CA GLU A 464 25.96 -3.09 -10.13
C GLU A 464 25.89 -1.59 -10.44
N GLN A 465 26.07 -0.75 -9.42
CA GLN A 465 26.12 0.71 -9.63
C GLN A 465 27.30 1.09 -10.54
N ARG A 466 28.48 0.52 -10.32
CA ARG A 466 29.67 0.82 -11.14
C ARG A 466 29.46 0.38 -12.59
N ASN A 467 28.96 -0.84 -12.78
CA ASN A 467 28.69 -1.40 -14.11
C ASN A 467 27.75 -0.49 -14.92
N ARG A 468 26.62 -0.06 -14.34
CA ARG A 468 25.68 0.86 -15.01
C ARG A 468 26.30 2.22 -15.32
N GLN A 469 27.08 2.78 -14.40
CA GLN A 469 27.78 4.05 -14.64
C GLN A 469 28.81 3.96 -15.76
N GLU A 470 29.49 2.82 -15.89
CA GLU A 470 30.47 2.56 -16.95
C GLU A 470 29.79 2.31 -18.31
N MET A 471 28.65 1.60 -18.33
CA MET A 471 27.92 1.25 -19.55
C MET A 471 27.06 2.39 -20.10
N ASP A 472 26.29 3.05 -19.24
CA ASP A 472 25.22 3.98 -19.64
C ASP A 472 25.58 5.45 -19.38
N GLY A 473 26.75 5.70 -18.79
CA GLY A 473 27.15 7.02 -18.31
C GLY A 473 26.32 7.49 -17.11
N GLN A 474 26.44 8.77 -16.76
CA GLN A 474 25.73 9.32 -15.59
C GLN A 474 24.23 9.49 -15.84
N ASP A 475 23.84 9.98 -17.01
CA ASP A 475 22.44 10.22 -17.34
C ASP A 475 21.67 8.91 -17.45
N GLY A 476 22.21 7.93 -18.18
CA GLY A 476 21.59 6.60 -18.30
C GLY A 476 21.52 5.84 -16.97
N TYR A 477 22.54 5.98 -16.10
CA TYR A 477 22.47 5.45 -14.74
C TYR A 477 21.28 6.04 -13.95
N TRP A 478 21.06 7.35 -14.01
CA TRP A 478 19.94 8.00 -13.32
C TRP A 478 18.59 7.72 -13.96
N ASP A 479 18.54 7.44 -15.27
CA ASP A 479 17.31 6.97 -15.92
C ASP A 479 16.81 5.64 -15.32
N SER A 480 17.72 4.76 -14.87
CA SER A 480 17.34 3.52 -14.17
C SER A 480 16.63 3.75 -12.83
N PHE A 481 16.75 4.93 -12.21
CA PHE A 481 15.98 5.28 -11.01
C PHE A 481 14.49 5.47 -11.33
N TRP A 482 14.15 5.74 -12.58
CA TRP A 482 12.77 6.02 -12.97
C TRP A 482 12.11 4.88 -13.74
N ASP A 483 12.86 3.81 -13.98
CA ASP A 483 12.36 2.61 -14.61
C ASP A 483 11.58 1.77 -13.59
N SER A 484 10.30 1.51 -13.87
CA SER A 484 9.43 0.72 -13.00
C SER A 484 9.83 -0.77 -12.94
N GLU A 485 10.59 -1.25 -13.91
CA GLU A 485 11.00 -2.65 -14.02
C GLU A 485 12.37 -2.91 -13.37
N LEU A 486 13.07 -1.88 -12.88
CA LEU A 486 14.41 -2.00 -12.34
C LEU A 486 14.50 -1.65 -10.85
N VAL A 487 15.21 -2.51 -10.11
CA VAL A 487 15.73 -2.16 -8.79
C VAL A 487 16.85 -1.13 -8.95
N PHE A 488 16.83 -0.09 -8.12
CA PHE A 488 17.86 0.93 -8.14
C PHE A 488 19.04 0.60 -7.21
N TYR A 489 20.26 0.64 -7.75
CA TYR A 489 21.48 0.43 -6.98
C TYR A 489 22.25 1.73 -6.85
N GLY A 490 22.57 2.12 -5.61
CA GLY A 490 23.19 3.41 -5.35
C GLY A 490 24.10 3.45 -4.14
N HIS A 491 24.85 4.55 -4.06
CA HIS A 491 25.57 4.92 -2.85
C HIS A 491 24.72 5.95 -2.10
N VAL A 492 24.64 5.83 -0.76
CA VAL A 492 23.75 6.67 0.07
C VAL A 492 23.90 8.17 -0.18
N LEU A 493 25.13 8.65 -0.45
CA LEU A 493 25.38 10.08 -0.70
C LEU A 493 24.78 10.59 -2.01
N GLY A 494 24.75 9.76 -3.06
CA GLY A 494 24.13 10.13 -4.34
C GLY A 494 22.61 10.15 -4.26
N PHE A 495 22.06 9.35 -3.35
CA PHE A 495 20.61 9.17 -3.14
C PHE A 495 19.98 10.20 -2.21
N LYS A 496 20.76 11.19 -1.74
CA LYS A 496 20.27 12.24 -0.86
C LYS A 496 19.20 13.08 -1.57
N GLY A 497 18.12 13.36 -0.84
CA GLY A 497 16.92 14.04 -1.35
C GLY A 497 15.94 13.12 -2.08
N LEU A 498 16.31 11.87 -2.34
CA LEU A 498 15.45 10.84 -2.93
C LEU A 498 14.96 9.86 -1.86
N GLU A 499 14.00 9.03 -2.24
CA GLU A 499 13.40 7.99 -1.40
C GLU A 499 12.81 6.87 -2.26
N ARG A 500 12.56 5.72 -1.63
CA ARG A 500 11.87 4.56 -2.19
C ARG A 500 10.97 3.92 -1.13
N ARG A 501 9.97 3.16 -1.58
CA ARG A 501 9.07 2.46 -0.67
C ARG A 501 9.81 1.41 0.15
N ALA A 502 10.58 0.57 -0.53
CA ALA A 502 11.44 -0.41 0.10
C ALA A 502 12.92 -0.07 -0.12
N VAL A 503 13.73 -0.11 0.94
CA VAL A 503 15.18 0.08 0.85
C VAL A 503 15.93 -1.02 1.59
N VAL A 504 16.94 -1.58 0.93
CA VAL A 504 18.00 -2.38 1.55
C VAL A 504 19.21 -1.47 1.77
N LEU A 505 19.50 -1.15 3.03
CA LEU A 505 20.69 -0.38 3.42
C LEU A 505 21.85 -1.33 3.72
N CYS A 506 22.83 -1.37 2.82
CA CYS A 506 24.03 -2.18 2.92
C CYS A 506 25.17 -1.40 3.58
N VAL A 507 25.48 -1.73 4.84
CA VAL A 507 26.59 -1.16 5.61
C VAL A 507 27.85 -1.99 5.35
N ASN A 508 28.48 -1.78 4.20
CA ASN A 508 29.67 -2.50 3.72
C ASN A 508 31.01 -1.84 4.14
N GLU A 509 31.05 -1.27 5.35
CA GLU A 509 32.24 -0.68 5.96
C GLU A 509 32.23 -0.86 7.50
N ASP A 510 33.38 -0.60 8.15
CA ASP A 510 33.58 -0.82 9.58
C ASP A 510 33.19 0.39 10.47
N GLY A 511 32.65 1.45 9.87
CA GLY A 511 32.24 2.68 10.53
C GLY A 511 33.38 3.56 11.05
N THR A 512 34.64 3.34 10.66
CA THR A 512 35.77 4.22 11.04
C THR A 512 35.94 5.44 10.14
N ARG A 513 35.39 5.38 8.91
CA ARG A 513 35.56 6.45 7.93
C ARG A 513 34.84 7.72 8.37
N GLU A 514 35.39 8.87 7.99
CA GLU A 514 34.75 10.16 8.25
C GLU A 514 33.32 10.19 7.72
N ARG A 515 32.45 10.94 8.41
CA ARG A 515 31.04 11.15 8.04
C ARG A 515 30.17 9.88 8.01
N PHE A 516 30.62 8.80 8.67
CA PHE A 516 29.86 7.56 8.74
C PHE A 516 28.50 7.75 9.42
N ARG A 517 28.42 8.58 10.47
CA ARG A 517 27.18 8.93 11.16
C ARG A 517 26.14 9.53 10.20
N GLU A 518 26.57 10.48 9.37
CA GLU A 518 25.76 11.17 8.39
C GLU A 518 25.32 10.22 7.26
N ARG A 519 26.22 9.33 6.80
CA ARG A 519 25.87 8.27 5.83
C ARG A 519 24.80 7.33 6.35
N ILE A 520 24.89 6.92 7.62
CA ILE A 520 23.88 6.10 8.27
C ILE A 520 22.57 6.87 8.40
N TYR A 521 22.58 8.13 8.82
CA TYR A 521 21.35 8.93 8.92
C TYR A 521 20.65 9.10 7.57
N VAL A 522 21.41 9.42 6.51
CA VAL A 522 20.88 9.52 5.16
C VAL A 522 20.29 8.16 4.76
N GLY A 523 21.05 7.07 4.84
CA GLY A 523 20.62 5.74 4.42
C GLY A 523 19.35 5.24 5.12
N LEU A 524 19.28 5.34 6.45
CA LEU A 524 18.13 4.87 7.23
C LEU A 524 16.84 5.63 6.92
N SER A 525 16.95 6.86 6.42
CA SER A 525 15.79 7.72 6.18
C SER A 525 15.23 7.65 4.76
N ARG A 526 15.81 6.80 3.88
CA ARG A 526 15.41 6.69 2.47
C ARG A 526 14.20 5.79 2.20
N ALA A 527 13.88 4.89 3.13
CA ALA A 527 12.71 4.02 3.02
C ALA A 527 11.46 4.69 3.58
N THR A 528 10.39 4.78 2.79
CA THR A 528 9.08 5.24 3.30
C THR A 528 8.33 4.12 3.99
N ASP A 529 8.41 2.87 3.51
CA ASP A 529 7.50 1.79 3.89
C ASP A 529 8.19 0.56 4.49
N ARG A 530 9.29 0.09 3.89
CA ARG A 530 10.01 -1.12 4.31
C ARG A 530 11.52 -0.85 4.32
N LEU A 531 12.17 -1.11 5.44
CA LEU A 531 13.62 -0.97 5.58
C LEU A 531 14.25 -2.28 6.03
N VAL A 532 15.24 -2.73 5.28
CA VAL A 532 16.14 -3.82 5.65
C VAL A 532 17.54 -3.25 5.82
N ILE A 533 18.19 -3.50 6.95
CA ILE A 533 19.56 -3.07 7.24
C ILE A 533 20.45 -4.29 7.25
N VAL A 534 21.40 -4.33 6.32
CA VAL A 534 22.38 -5.40 6.19
C VAL A 534 23.73 -4.86 6.66
N GLY A 535 24.28 -5.41 7.74
CA GLY A 535 25.60 -5.02 8.22
C GLY A 535 25.87 -5.31 9.68
N ASP A 536 27.09 -5.00 10.11
CA ASP A 536 27.55 -5.26 11.47
C ASP A 536 26.98 -4.23 12.46
N LEU A 537 26.26 -4.69 13.49
CA LEU A 537 25.81 -3.84 14.60
C LEU A 537 26.94 -3.09 15.28
N ALA A 538 28.15 -3.65 15.34
CA ALA A 538 29.30 -2.95 15.92
C ALA A 538 29.73 -1.75 15.07
N ALA A 539 29.63 -1.84 13.74
CA ALA A 539 29.86 -0.71 12.85
C ALA A 539 28.75 0.33 13.05
N ILE A 540 27.47 -0.08 12.99
CA ILE A 540 26.31 0.81 13.15
C ILE A 540 26.34 1.55 14.50
N ALA A 541 26.74 0.87 15.59
CA ALA A 541 26.87 1.48 16.92
C ALA A 541 27.90 2.63 16.97
N ARG A 542 28.89 2.65 16.05
CA ARG A 542 29.86 3.76 15.96
C ARG A 542 29.23 5.03 15.40
N ALA A 543 28.19 4.91 14.57
CA ALA A 543 27.40 6.05 14.15
C ALA A 543 26.56 6.58 15.32
N GLU A 544 25.78 5.69 15.97
CA GLU A 544 24.92 6.02 17.10
C GLU A 544 24.46 4.75 17.84
N PRO A 545 24.88 4.51 19.11
CA PRO A 545 24.49 3.33 19.87
C PRO A 545 22.97 3.18 20.07
N ASP A 546 22.24 4.29 20.14
CA ASP A 546 20.78 4.26 20.32
C ASP A 546 20.04 3.71 19.09
N VAL A 547 20.64 3.75 17.89
CA VAL A 547 20.10 3.08 16.69
C VAL A 547 20.09 1.57 16.90
N VAL A 548 21.19 1.00 17.42
CA VAL A 548 21.27 -0.45 17.70
C VAL A 548 20.29 -0.88 18.79
N LYS A 549 20.06 -0.02 19.79
CA LYS A 549 19.02 -0.29 20.81
C LYS A 549 17.62 -0.33 20.19
N ALA A 550 17.32 0.59 19.27
CA ALA A 550 16.04 0.61 18.57
C ALA A 550 15.83 -0.66 17.73
N LEU A 551 16.87 -1.14 17.03
CA LEU A 551 16.81 -2.37 16.25
C LEU A 551 16.58 -3.61 17.12
N ARG A 552 17.25 -3.71 18.28
CA ARG A 552 17.10 -4.86 19.20
C ARG A 552 15.81 -4.87 20.02
N ALA A 553 15.21 -3.72 20.25
CA ALA A 553 13.96 -3.63 21.01
C ALA A 553 12.75 -4.20 20.24
N ARG A 554 12.93 -4.44 18.94
CA ARG A 554 11.87 -4.74 17.97
C ARG A 554 12.15 -6.01 17.15
N SER A 555 13.28 -6.69 17.40
CA SER A 555 13.71 -7.95 16.77
C SER A 555 13.12 -9.19 17.44
#